data_AF-A0A7S3UR51-F1
#
_entry.id   AF-A0A7S3UR51-F1
#
_cell.length_a   1.000
_cell.length_b   1.000
_cell.length_c   1.000
_cell.angle_alpha   90.00
_cell.angle_beta   90.00
_cell.angle_gamma   90.00
#
_symmetry.space_group_name_H-M   'P 1'
#
loop_
_entity.id
_entity.type
_entity.pdbx_description
1 polymer ?
#
loop_
_entity_poly.entity_id
_entity_poly.type
_entity_poly.pdbx_seq_one_letter_code
_entity_poly.pdbx_strand_id
1 'polypeptide(L)'
;GKTERCSIYKVGPVTLVSHGMGVPSLSIMMNEIIKVMRYAGADNPSFIRIGTSGGVGVKPGTAVITSHGISAMLEAKLQHVECGKVVEYTTEADEGLVGGLLAMAQKLGVTAEKGATMCADDFFEGQGRLD
;
A
#
# COMPACT_ATOMS: atom_id res chain seq x y z
N GLY A 1 -15.41 21.58 9.62
CA GLY A 1 -14.67 20.33 9.31
C GLY A 1 -14.21 20.38 7.87
N LYS A 2 -13.07 19.78 7.53
CA LYS A 2 -12.65 19.69 6.12
C LYS A 2 -13.74 18.98 5.32
N THR A 3 -14.14 19.58 4.21
CA THR A 3 -15.16 19.05 3.28
C THR A 3 -14.62 17.95 2.36
N GLU A 4 -13.30 17.73 2.33
CA GLU A 4 -12.65 16.81 1.38
C GLU A 4 -11.90 15.69 2.11
N ARG A 5 -12.28 14.43 1.82
CA ARG A 5 -11.69 13.20 2.40
C ARG A 5 -10.46 12.71 1.63
N CYS A 6 -10.48 12.87 0.31
CA CYS A 6 -9.37 12.56 -0.58
C CYS A 6 -9.29 13.60 -1.69
N SER A 7 -8.15 13.68 -2.37
CA SER A 7 -7.94 14.46 -3.57
C SER A 7 -7.65 13.52 -4.72
N ILE A 8 -8.27 13.75 -5.88
CA ILE A 8 -8.14 12.93 -7.08
C ILE A 8 -7.63 13.80 -8.22
N TYR A 9 -6.57 13.35 -8.89
CA TYR A 9 -6.02 13.97 -10.09
C TYR A 9 -5.90 12.92 -11.19
N LYS A 10 -6.03 13.32 -12.46
CA LYS A 10 -5.89 12.43 -13.61
C LYS A 10 -5.01 13.07 -14.68
N VAL A 11 -4.01 12.34 -15.15
CA VAL A 11 -3.13 12.75 -16.25
C VAL A 11 -2.94 11.56 -17.19
N GLY A 12 -3.41 11.68 -18.44
CA GLY A 12 -3.36 10.58 -19.40
C GLY A 12 -4.04 9.31 -18.85
N PRO A 13 -3.37 8.14 -18.88
CA PRO A 13 -3.91 6.89 -18.34
C PRO A 13 -3.71 6.74 -16.82
N VAL A 14 -3.15 7.74 -16.12
CA VAL A 14 -2.81 7.66 -14.69
C VAL A 14 -3.81 8.46 -13.85
N THR A 15 -4.35 7.81 -12.81
CA THR A 15 -5.17 8.44 -11.78
C THR A 15 -4.42 8.42 -10.45
N LEU A 16 -4.29 9.58 -9.82
CA LEU A 16 -3.62 9.79 -8.54
C LEU A 16 -4.69 10.05 -7.47
N VAL A 17 -4.63 9.32 -6.35
CA VAL A 17 -5.60 9.46 -5.26
C VAL A 17 -4.88 9.51 -3.93
N SER A 18 -5.15 10.53 -3.11
CA SER A 18 -4.69 10.57 -1.72
C SER A 18 -5.60 9.71 -0.82
N HIS A 19 -5.04 9.03 0.18
CA HIS A 19 -5.79 8.06 0.99
C HIS A 19 -5.67 8.26 2.50
N GLY A 20 -5.06 9.36 2.96
CA GLY A 20 -4.85 9.59 4.39
C GLY A 20 -3.91 8.56 5.04
N MET A 21 -4.10 8.31 6.33
CA MET A 21 -3.29 7.37 7.13
C MET A 21 -4.15 6.23 7.67
N GLY A 22 -3.52 5.06 7.82
CA GLY A 22 -4.15 3.88 8.40
C GLY A 22 -4.99 3.06 7.42
N VAL A 23 -5.14 1.77 7.74
CA VAL A 23 -5.94 0.81 6.98
C VAL A 23 -7.40 1.27 6.80
N PRO A 24 -8.09 1.83 7.82
CA PRO A 24 -9.47 2.27 7.64
C PRO A 24 -9.66 3.39 6.61
N SER A 25 -8.74 4.35 6.53
CA SER A 25 -8.83 5.43 5.53
C SER A 25 -8.55 4.90 4.12
N LEU A 26 -7.55 4.02 3.99
CA LEU A 26 -7.20 3.41 2.71
C LEU A 26 -8.33 2.53 2.18
N SER A 27 -8.99 1.74 3.03
CA SER A 27 -10.05 0.81 2.61
C SER A 27 -11.26 1.54 2.04
N ILE A 28 -11.66 2.68 2.61
CA ILE A 28 -12.73 3.54 2.08
C ILE A 28 -12.36 4.01 0.68
N MET A 29 -11.17 4.58 0.52
CA MET A 29 -10.68 5.08 -0.77
C MET A 29 -10.64 3.96 -1.83
N MET A 30 -10.10 2.79 -1.47
CA MET A 30 -9.99 1.65 -2.37
C MET A 30 -11.36 1.14 -2.84
N ASN A 31 -12.33 1.02 -1.92
CA ASN A 31 -13.69 0.61 -2.29
C ASN A 31 -14.37 1.61 -3.23
N GLU A 32 -14.17 2.91 -3.02
CA GLU A 32 -14.74 3.95 -3.87
C GLU A 32 -14.06 3.97 -5.26
N ILE A 33 -12.72 3.94 -5.32
CA ILE A 33 -11.98 4.04 -6.59
C ILE A 33 -12.17 2.81 -7.48
N ILE A 34 -12.24 1.60 -6.91
CA ILE A 34 -12.50 0.37 -7.67
C ILE A 34 -13.87 0.45 -8.35
N LYS A 35 -14.90 0.95 -7.65
CA LYS A 35 -16.23 1.18 -8.24
C LYS A 35 -16.17 2.21 -9.37
N VAL A 36 -15.48 3.33 -9.16
CA VAL A 36 -15.31 4.36 -10.20
C VAL A 36 -14.64 3.78 -11.45
N MET A 37 -13.53 3.05 -11.28
CA MET A 37 -12.81 2.40 -12.38
C MET A 37 -13.69 1.39 -13.11
N ARG A 38 -14.46 0.58 -12.37
CA ARG A 38 -15.42 -0.37 -12.96
C ARG A 38 -16.48 0.34 -13.80
N TYR A 39 -17.10 1.42 -13.28
CA TYR A 39 -18.10 2.18 -14.02
C TYR A 39 -17.54 2.94 -15.22
N ALA A 40 -16.26 3.33 -15.15
CA ALA A 40 -15.55 3.94 -16.27
C ALA A 40 -15.10 2.92 -17.34
N GLY A 41 -15.33 1.63 -17.14
CA GLY A 41 -14.92 0.57 -18.08
C GLY A 41 -13.41 0.35 -18.11
N ALA A 42 -12.69 0.66 -17.02
CA ALA A 42 -11.27 0.36 -16.93
C ALA A 42 -11.05 -1.15 -16.89
N ASP A 43 -10.28 -1.67 -17.84
CA ASP A 43 -9.91 -3.07 -17.92
C ASP A 43 -8.56 -3.31 -17.23
N ASN A 44 -8.56 -4.18 -16.23
CA ASN A 44 -7.40 -4.59 -15.44
C ASN A 44 -6.43 -3.45 -14.99
N PRO A 45 -6.91 -2.45 -14.21
CA PRO A 45 -6.05 -1.38 -13.74
C PRO A 45 -5.00 -1.88 -12.72
N SER A 46 -3.77 -1.41 -12.84
CA SER A 46 -2.72 -1.64 -11.84
C SER A 46 -2.79 -0.60 -10.72
N PHE A 47 -2.67 -1.04 -9.46
CA PHE A 47 -2.63 -0.15 -8.29
C PHE A 47 -1.22 -0.11 -7.71
N ILE A 48 -0.68 1.09 -7.52
CA ILE A 48 0.64 1.31 -6.92
C ILE A 48 0.47 2.30 -5.77
N ARG A 49 0.82 1.87 -4.56
CA ARG A 49 0.91 2.75 -3.39
C ARG A 49 2.33 3.30 -3.29
N ILE A 50 2.44 4.62 -3.20
CA ILE A 50 3.69 5.33 -2.90
C ILE A 50 3.53 5.95 -1.52
N GLY A 51 4.48 5.70 -0.63
CA GLY A 51 4.43 6.21 0.73
C GLY A 51 5.78 6.16 1.41
N THR A 52 5.79 6.59 2.66
CA THR A 52 6.96 6.52 3.55
C THR A 52 6.83 5.34 4.51
N SER A 53 7.95 4.88 5.05
CA SER A 53 8.01 3.79 6.02
C SER A 53 9.25 3.90 6.92
N GLY A 54 9.21 3.23 8.07
CA GLY A 54 10.42 2.95 8.87
C GLY A 54 11.17 1.75 8.27
N GLY A 55 12.45 1.94 7.97
CA GLY A 55 13.29 0.86 7.44
C GLY A 55 13.88 0.00 8.55
N VAL A 56 13.83 -1.34 8.39
CA VAL A 56 14.49 -2.30 9.27
C VAL A 56 15.61 -2.98 8.49
N GLY A 57 16.86 -2.83 8.94
CA GLY A 57 18.01 -3.44 8.27
C GLY A 57 18.41 -2.80 6.93
N VAL A 58 17.80 -1.68 6.55
CA VAL A 58 18.10 -0.93 5.31
C VAL A 58 18.57 0.49 5.61
N LYS A 59 19.36 1.09 4.72
CA LYS A 59 19.85 2.47 4.88
C LYS A 59 18.70 3.48 4.71
N PRO A 60 18.69 4.60 5.45
CA PRO A 60 17.76 5.70 5.18
C PRO A 60 17.80 6.14 3.71
N GLY A 61 16.63 6.36 3.12
CA GLY A 61 16.48 6.71 1.70
C GLY A 61 16.42 5.51 0.74
N THR A 62 16.57 4.28 1.22
CA THR A 62 16.34 3.07 0.41
C THR A 62 14.85 2.89 0.16
N ALA A 63 14.46 2.74 -1.11
CA ALA A 63 13.08 2.40 -1.46
C ALA A 63 12.84 0.90 -1.28
N VAL A 64 11.83 0.52 -0.50
CA VAL A 64 11.44 -0.89 -0.38
C VAL A 64 10.29 -1.17 -1.35
N ILE A 65 10.49 -2.11 -2.27
CA ILE A 65 9.45 -2.63 -3.15
C ILE A 65 8.85 -3.85 -2.46
N THR A 66 7.64 -3.67 -1.94
CA THR A 66 6.95 -4.69 -1.13
C THR A 66 6.64 -5.93 -1.95
N SER A 67 7.08 -7.10 -1.49
CA SER A 67 6.72 -8.40 -2.06
C SER A 67 5.39 -8.92 -1.51
N HIS A 68 5.15 -8.70 -0.22
CA HIS A 68 3.88 -8.98 0.46
C HIS A 68 3.78 -8.16 1.74
N GLY A 69 2.54 -7.91 2.17
CA GLY A 69 2.26 -7.30 3.48
C GLY A 69 2.31 -8.36 4.60
N ILE A 70 2.82 -8.00 5.77
CA ILE A 70 2.72 -8.83 6.98
C ILE A 70 2.01 -8.10 8.11
N SER A 71 1.31 -8.85 8.96
CA SER A 71 0.70 -8.33 10.18
C SER A 71 1.75 -8.02 11.25
N ALA A 72 1.34 -7.36 12.34
CA ALA A 72 2.19 -7.17 13.52
C ALA A 72 2.66 -8.50 14.15
N MET A 73 2.00 -9.62 13.84
CA MET A 73 2.39 -10.97 14.25
C MET A 73 3.30 -11.67 13.23
N LEU A 74 3.81 -10.94 12.23
CA LEU A 74 4.69 -11.43 11.15
C LEU A 74 4.04 -12.47 10.23
N GLU A 75 2.72 -12.47 10.14
CA GLU A 75 1.98 -13.37 9.25
C GLU A 75 1.64 -12.66 7.94
N ALA A 76 1.81 -13.34 6.81
CA ALA A 76 1.46 -12.82 5.47
C ALA A 76 -0.06 -12.87 5.22
N LYS A 77 -0.83 -12.21 6.09
CA LYS A 77 -2.29 -12.17 6.05
C LYS A 77 -2.80 -10.81 6.51
N LEU A 78 -3.90 -10.38 5.90
CA LEU A 78 -4.71 -9.28 6.37
C LEU A 78 -5.94 -9.84 7.07
N GLN A 79 -6.08 -9.58 8.37
CA GLN A 79 -7.28 -9.93 9.14
C GLN A 79 -8.26 -8.77 9.12
N HIS A 80 -9.53 -9.09 8.89
CA HIS A 80 -10.62 -8.12 8.85
C HIS A 80 -11.85 -8.71 9.53
N VAL A 81 -12.58 -7.91 10.31
CA VAL A 81 -13.80 -8.37 10.99
C VAL A 81 -15.03 -7.98 10.16
N GLU A 82 -15.75 -8.97 9.68
CA GLU A 82 -16.94 -8.82 8.83
C GLU A 82 -18.15 -9.39 9.54
N CYS A 83 -19.10 -8.52 9.92
CA CYS A 83 -20.32 -8.91 10.63
C CYS A 83 -20.06 -9.81 11.85
N GLY A 84 -19.00 -9.53 12.61
CA GLY A 84 -18.61 -10.28 13.80
C GLY A 84 -17.80 -11.55 13.56
N LYS A 85 -17.34 -11.79 12.32
CA LYS A 85 -16.46 -12.92 11.98
C LYS A 85 -15.11 -12.43 11.50
N VAL A 86 -14.05 -13.09 11.91
CA VAL A 86 -12.70 -12.83 11.37
C VAL A 86 -12.60 -13.46 9.99
N VAL A 87 -12.21 -12.66 9.01
CA VAL A 87 -11.92 -13.04 7.63
C VAL A 87 -10.45 -12.73 7.37
N GLU A 88 -9.78 -13.63 6.64
CA GLU A 88 -8.37 -13.49 6.30
C GLU A 88 -8.20 -13.37 4.80
N TYR A 89 -7.36 -12.43 4.37
CA TYR A 89 -6.99 -12.23 2.98
C TYR A 89 -5.48 -12.43 2.81
N THR A 90 -5.07 -12.98 1.67
CA THR A 90 -3.65 -13.04 1.30
C THR A 90 -3.16 -11.64 0.91
N THR A 91 -1.85 -11.43 0.97
CA THR A 91 -1.23 -10.10 0.90
C THR A 91 -0.09 -10.00 -0.10
N GLU A 92 0.01 -10.96 -1.03
CA GLU A 92 1.04 -10.96 -2.07
C GLU A 92 0.85 -9.79 -3.03
N ALA A 93 1.96 -9.13 -3.37
CA ALA A 93 1.99 -8.19 -4.47
C ALA A 93 2.17 -8.94 -5.80
N ASP A 94 1.69 -8.34 -6.89
CA ASP A 94 1.89 -8.87 -8.23
C ASP A 94 3.40 -8.96 -8.56
N GLU A 95 3.89 -10.16 -8.83
CA GLU A 95 5.32 -10.41 -9.04
C GLU A 95 5.86 -9.70 -10.28
N GLY A 96 5.02 -9.54 -11.31
CA GLY A 96 5.37 -8.83 -12.55
C GLY A 96 5.60 -7.34 -12.29
N LEU A 97 4.71 -6.69 -11.54
CA LEU A 97 4.85 -5.30 -11.11
C LEU A 97 6.07 -5.11 -10.21
N VAL A 98 6.28 -5.99 -9.23
CA VAL A 98 7.45 -5.95 -8.34
C VAL A 98 8.75 -6.06 -9.14
N GLY A 99 8.83 -7.03 -10.05
CA GLY A 99 9.99 -7.22 -10.92
C GLY A 99 10.24 -6.03 -11.84
N GLY A 100 9.18 -5.49 -12.45
CA GLY A 100 9.25 -4.30 -13.31
C GLY A 100 9.75 -3.06 -12.56
N LEU A 101 9.27 -2.83 -11.33
CA LEU A 101 9.71 -1.71 -10.50
C LEU A 101 11.19 -1.84 -10.09
N LEU A 102 11.66 -3.05 -9.75
CA LEU A 102 13.07 -3.29 -9.43
C LEU A 102 13.98 -3.02 -10.63
N ALA A 103 13.60 -3.53 -11.82
CA ALA A 103 14.35 -3.28 -13.04
C ALA A 103 14.40 -1.78 -13.40
N MET A 104 13.29 -1.07 -13.19
CA MET A 104 13.24 0.38 -13.37
C MET A 104 14.10 1.14 -12.37
N ALA A 105 14.09 0.75 -11.10
CA ALA A 105 14.95 1.35 -10.07
C ALA A 105 16.43 1.20 -10.42
N GLN A 106 16.85 0.01 -10.86
CA GLN A 106 18.21 -0.24 -11.33
C GLN A 106 18.57 0.66 -12.52
N LYS A 107 17.69 0.78 -13.52
CA LYS A 107 17.90 1.63 -14.69
C LYS A 107 18.03 3.12 -14.33
N LEU A 108 17.28 3.57 -13.31
CA LEU A 108 17.28 4.97 -12.84
C LEU A 108 18.36 5.26 -11.79
N GLY A 109 19.13 4.26 -11.36
CA GLY A 109 20.12 4.41 -10.29
C GLY A 109 19.51 4.69 -8.92
N VAL A 110 18.25 4.29 -8.70
CA VAL A 110 17.56 4.41 -7.41
C VAL A 110 17.90 3.19 -6.56
N THR A 111 18.38 3.43 -5.34
CA THR A 111 18.61 2.37 -4.35
C THR A 111 17.27 1.77 -3.93
N ALA A 112 16.98 0.56 -4.39
CA ALA A 112 15.76 -0.16 -4.06
C ALA A 112 16.03 -1.62 -3.68
N GLU A 113 15.26 -2.14 -2.72
CA GLU A 113 15.32 -3.52 -2.27
C GLU A 113 13.92 -4.16 -2.27
N LYS A 114 13.84 -5.47 -2.56
CA LYS A 114 12.60 -6.25 -2.44
C LYS A 114 12.49 -6.78 -1.01
N GLY A 115 11.34 -6.59 -0.36
CA GLY A 115 11.14 -7.06 1.01
C GLY A 115 9.69 -7.20 1.43
N ALA A 116 9.44 -7.91 2.53
CA ALA A 116 8.16 -7.88 3.21
C ALA A 116 7.95 -6.51 3.87
N THR A 117 6.70 -6.09 4.06
CA THR A 117 6.39 -4.83 4.74
C THR A 117 5.34 -5.06 5.81
N MET A 118 5.69 -4.79 7.06
CA MET A 118 4.75 -4.85 8.17
C MET A 118 3.77 -3.68 8.12
N CYS A 119 2.47 -3.98 8.24
CA CYS A 119 1.42 -2.98 8.37
C CYS A 119 0.92 -2.97 9.82
N ALA A 120 1.12 -1.86 10.51
CA ALA A 120 0.66 -1.65 11.88
C ALA A 120 -0.56 -0.70 11.89
N ASP A 121 -1.48 -0.94 12.81
CA ASP A 121 -2.68 -0.11 13.03
C ASP A 121 -2.41 1.11 13.91
N ASP A 122 -1.29 1.10 14.64
CA ASP A 122 -0.81 2.21 15.46
C ASP A 122 0.61 2.62 15.05
N PHE A 123 0.89 3.93 15.12
CA PHE A 123 2.17 4.48 14.71
C PHE A 123 3.25 4.36 15.79
N PHE A 124 2.87 4.32 17.07
CA PHE A 124 3.80 4.34 18.19
C PHE A 124 4.02 2.92 18.73
N GLU A 125 3.16 2.45 19.63
CA GLU A 125 3.21 1.14 20.26
C GLU A 125 3.15 0.02 19.22
N GLY A 126 2.32 0.18 18.18
CA GLY A 126 2.21 -0.77 17.07
C GLY A 126 3.48 -0.92 16.24
N GLN A 127 4.40 0.06 16.32
CA GLN A 127 5.72 0.01 15.68
C GLN A 127 6.87 -0.11 16.71
N GLY A 128 6.57 -0.27 18.00
CA GLY A 128 7.57 -0.39 19.06
C GLY A 128 8.40 0.89 19.28
N ARG A 129 7.84 2.06 19.00
CA ARG A 129 8.52 3.34 19.21
C ARG A 129 8.62 3.71 20.70
N LEU A 130 9.63 4.50 21.05
CA LEU A 130 9.90 4.97 22.42
C LEU A 130 9.86 6.51 22.54
N ASP A 131 9.45 7.20 21.48
CA ASP A 131 9.32 8.66 21.40
C ASP A 131 7.88 9.13 21.60
#